data_AF-A0A1S9I8X1-F1
#
_entry.id   AF-A0A1S9I8X1-F1
#
_cell.length_a   1.000
_cell.length_b   1.000
_cell.length_c   1.000
_cell.angle_alpha   90.00
_cell.angle_beta   90.00
_cell.angle_gamma   90.00
#
_symmetry.space_group_name_H-M   'P 1'
#
loop_
_entity.id
_entity.type
_entity.pdbx_description
1 polymer ?
#
loop_
_entity_poly.entity_id
_entity_poly.type
_entity_poly.pdbx_seq_one_letter_code
_entity_poly.pdbx_strand_id
1 'polypeptide(L)' 'MSVLTISKQYKQRPSEIIGLTNDYEAFCFDEACVYIISKLQEEGSPKPRFIDGEETNKTNNNDVIEWLNANNK' A
#
# COMPACT_ATOMS: atom_id res chain seq x y z
N MET A 1 1.44 -3.97 -6.99
CA MET A 1 0.27 -4.89 -6.93
C MET A 1 0.15 -5.41 -5.50
N SER A 2 -1.07 -5.41 -4.92
CA SER A 2 -1.29 -5.86 -3.54
C SER A 2 -1.59 -7.36 -3.48
N VAL A 3 -1.00 -8.06 -2.50
CA VAL A 3 -1.26 -9.49 -2.23
C VAL A 3 -2.76 -9.78 -2.05
N LEU A 4 -3.50 -8.84 -1.44
CA LEU A 4 -4.94 -8.96 -1.21
C LEU A 4 -5.73 -8.98 -2.53
N THR A 5 -5.27 -8.21 -3.54
CA THR A 5 -5.91 -8.17 -4.85
C THR A 5 -5.73 -9.49 -5.60
N ILE A 6 -4.53 -10.06 -5.56
CA ILE A 6 -4.22 -11.36 -6.18
C ILE A 6 -5.00 -12.47 -5.48
N SER A 7 -5.01 -12.48 -4.15
CA SER A 7 -5.79 -13.42 -3.33
C SER A 7 -7.26 -13.44 -3.71
N LYS A 8 -7.89 -12.26 -3.87
CA LYS A 8 -9.29 -12.16 -4.30
C LYS A 8 -9.51 -12.63 -5.74
N GLN A 9 -8.62 -12.25 -6.66
CA GLN A 9 -8.74 -12.59 -8.07
C GLN A 9 -8.66 -14.11 -8.32
N TYR A 10 -7.71 -14.77 -7.66
CA TYR A 10 -7.44 -16.19 -7.87
C TYR A 10 -8.06 -17.11 -6.82
N LYS A 11 -8.75 -16.56 -5.82
CA LYS A 11 -9.37 -17.29 -4.70
C LYS A 11 -8.37 -18.19 -3.96
N GLN A 12 -7.16 -17.67 -3.75
CA GLN A 12 -6.10 -18.36 -3.02
C GLN A 12 -5.80 -17.63 -1.72
N ARG A 13 -5.25 -18.34 -0.73
CA ARG A 13 -4.89 -17.72 0.55
C ARG A 13 -3.70 -16.76 0.36
N PRO A 14 -3.67 -15.60 1.05
CA PRO A 14 -2.52 -14.70 1.03
C PRO A 14 -1.20 -15.40 1.35
N SER A 15 -1.19 -16.30 2.33
CA SER A 15 -0.04 -17.12 2.73
C SER A 15 0.49 -18.01 1.61
N GLU A 16 -0.40 -18.62 0.81
CA GLU A 16 -0.06 -19.46 -0.34
C GLU A 16 0.59 -18.64 -1.47
N ILE A 17 0.14 -17.40 -1.66
CA ILE A 17 0.66 -16.51 -2.70
C ILE A 17 2.10 -16.07 -2.38
N ILE A 18 2.41 -15.84 -1.11
CA ILE A 18 3.76 -15.46 -0.67
C ILE A 18 4.65 -16.68 -0.33
N GLY A 19 4.09 -17.89 -0.36
CA GLY A 19 4.82 -19.13 -0.11
C GLY A 19 5.24 -19.32 1.35
N LEU A 20 4.43 -18.88 2.32
CA LEU A 20 4.69 -19.17 3.73
C LEU A 20 4.55 -20.68 4.00
N THR A 21 5.65 -21.29 4.46
CA THR A 21 5.70 -22.74 4.74
C THR A 21 5.41 -23.09 6.18
N ASN A 22 5.52 -22.13 7.10
CA ASN A 22 5.21 -22.33 8.51
C ASN A 22 3.69 -22.17 8.70
N ASP A 23 3.03 -23.24 9.14
CA ASP A 23 1.58 -23.27 9.30
C ASP A 23 1.04 -22.21 10.27
N TYR A 24 1.76 -21.94 11.36
CA TYR A 24 1.33 -20.95 12.34
C TYR A 24 1.43 -19.52 11.77
N GLU A 25 2.54 -19.21 11.12
CA GLU A 25 2.74 -17.89 10.49
C GLU A 25 1.77 -17.68 9.33
N ALA A 26 1.55 -18.70 8.52
CA ALA A 26 0.57 -18.69 7.43
C ALA A 26 -0.84 -18.40 7.96
N PHE A 27 -1.25 -19.08 9.04
CA PHE A 27 -2.53 -18.85 9.68
C PHE A 27 -2.67 -17.41 10.19
N CYS A 28 -1.71 -16.92 10.97
CA CYS A 28 -1.75 -15.56 11.51
C CYS A 28 -1.77 -14.50 10.38
N PHE A 29 -1.02 -14.73 9.31
CA PHE A 29 -0.99 -13.84 8.17
C PHE A 29 -2.33 -13.79 7.43
N ASP A 30 -2.93 -14.95 7.17
CA ASP A 30 -4.23 -15.04 6.51
C ASP A 30 -5.33 -14.38 7.36
N GLU A 31 -5.34 -14.62 8.67
CA GLU A 31 -6.30 -14.00 9.60
C GLU A 31 -6.17 -12.47 9.61
N ALA A 32 -4.95 -11.95 9.71
CA ALA A 32 -4.70 -10.51 9.66
C ALA A 32 -5.18 -9.89 8.33
N CYS A 33 -4.93 -10.57 7.21
CA CYS A 33 -5.41 -10.13 5.89
C CYS A 33 -6.94 -10.08 5.84
N VAL A 34 -7.62 -11.09 6.37
CA VAL A 34 -9.09 -11.15 6.45
C VAL A 34 -9.63 -10.01 7.31
N TYR A 35 -9.03 -9.75 8.47
CA TYR A 35 -9.41 -8.65 9.36
C TYR A 35 -9.31 -7.29 8.66
N ILE A 36 -8.19 -7.02 7.98
CA ILE A 36 -7.98 -5.78 7.23
C ILE A 36 -9.04 -5.63 6.13
N ILE A 37 -9.34 -6.70 5.37
CA ILE A 37 -10.39 -6.66 4.34
C ILE A 37 -11.74 -6.34 4.95
N SER A 38 -12.09 -6.99 6.06
CA SER A 38 -13.36 -6.77 6.75
C SER A 38 -13.49 -5.31 7.21
N LYS A 39 -12.43 -4.74 7.80
CA LYS A 39 -12.39 -3.34 8.21
C LYS A 39 -12.43 -2.36 7.03
N LEU A 40 -11.90 -2.73 5.87
CA LEU A 40 -12.00 -1.90 4.67
C LEU A 40 -13.40 -1.93 4.03
N GLN A 41 -14.19 -2.97 4.28
CA GLN A 41 -15.53 -3.15 3.71
C GLN A 41 -16.66 -2.61 4.61
N GLU A 42 -16.38 -2.36 5.89
CA GLU A 42 -17.34 -1.80 6.83
C GLU A 42 -17.71 -0.35 6.42
N GLU A 43 -19.01 -0.04 6.40
CA GLU A 43 -19.51 1.29 5.98
C GLU A 43 -19.05 2.37 6.97
N GLY A 44 -18.53 3.49 6.45
CA GLY A 44 -17.99 4.57 7.29
C GLY A 44 -16.58 4.32 7.83
N SER A 45 -15.92 3.23 7.43
CA SER A 45 -14.57 2.93 7.89
C SER A 45 -13.55 3.98 7.42
N PRO A 46 -12.67 4.45 8.32
CA PRO A 46 -11.60 5.37 7.92
C PRO A 46 -10.68 4.66 6.93
N LYS A 47 -10.43 5.32 5.79
CA LYS A 47 -9.45 4.82 4.83
C LYS A 47 -8.07 4.83 5.49
N PRO A 48 -7.28 3.74 5.35
CA PRO A 48 -5.95 3.70 5.93
C PRO A 48 -5.11 4.86 5.40
N ARG A 49 -4.48 5.60 6.31
CA ARG A 49 -3.53 6.66 5.96
C ARG A 49 -2.15 6.04 5.83
N PHE A 50 -1.72 5.85 4.59
CA PHE A 50 -0.34 5.46 4.31
C PHE A 50 0.55 6.69 4.52
N ILE A 51 1.57 6.52 5.34
CA ILE A 51 2.63 7.52 5.52
C ILE A 51 3.78 6.97 4.71
N ASP A 52 3.96 7.48 3.50
CA ASP A 52 5.13 7.16 2.72
C ASP A 52 6.33 7.76 3.47
N GLY A 53 7.24 6.89 3.93
CA GLY A 53 8.44 7.32 4.61
C GLY A 53 9.23 8.25 3.70
N GLU A 54 9.44 9.48 4.17
CA GLU A 54 10.18 10.57 3.51
C GLU A 54 10.29 10.47 1.98
N GLU A 55 9.20 10.75 1.26
CA GLU A 55 9.34 11.17 -0.13
C GLU A 55 9.98 12.57 -0.14
N THR A 56 11.31 12.60 -0.22
CA THR A 56 12.04 13.79 -0.62
C THR A 56 11.64 14.17 -2.04
N ASN A 57 11.30 15.45 -2.22
CA ASN A 57 10.96 16.14 -3.47
C ASN A 57 9.50 16.06 -3.94
N LYS A 58 8.64 16.73 -3.19
CA LYS A 58 7.66 17.60 -3.85
C LYS A 58 8.46 18.70 -4.53
N THR A 59 8.65 18.64 -5.85
CA THR A 59 9.08 19.83 -6.61
C THR A 59 8.06 20.91 -6.30
N ASN A 60 8.44 21.85 -5.45
CA ASN A 60 7.52 22.90 -5.06
C ASN A 60 7.45 23.89 -6.24
N ASN A 61 6.33 24.60 -6.38
CA ASN A 61 6.18 25.53 -7.51
C ASN A 61 7.26 26.62 -7.52
N ASN A 62 7.89 26.90 -6.37
CA ASN A 62 8.95 27.90 -6.27
C ASN A 62 10.25 27.40 -6.92
N ASP A 63 10.60 26.12 -6.80
CA ASP A 63 11.79 25.51 -7.41
C ASP A 63 11.73 25.59 -8.95
N VAL A 64 10.53 25.43 -9.53
CA VAL A 64 10.29 25.55 -10.97
C VAL A 64 10.44 26.99 -11.45
N ILE A 65 9.91 27.95 -10.67
CA ILE A 65 10.02 29.39 -10.96
C ILE A 65 11.48 29.85 -10.93
N GLU A 66 12.25 29.34 -9.96
CA GLU A 66 13.66 29.70 -9.80
C GLU A 66 14.51 29.19 -10.98
N TRP A 67 14.27 27.96 -11.44
CA TRP A 67 14.91 27.40 -12.63
C TRP A 67 14.57 28.18 -13.91
N LEU A 68 13.30 28.56 -14.09
CA LEU A 68 12.86 29.38 -15.23
C LEU A 68 13.56 30.74 -15.28
N ASN A 69 13.74 31.38 -14.13
CA ASN A 69 14.43 32.67 -14.05
C ASN A 69 15.93 32.55 -14.35
N ALA A 70 16.57 31.45 -13.93
CA ALA A 70 18.00 31.22 -14.16
C ALA A 70 18.35 30.96 -15.63
N ASN A 71 17.42 30.39 -16.41
CA ASN A 71 17.67 29.94 -17.79
C ASN A 71 17.12 30.90 -18.88
N ASN A 72 16.44 31.99 -18.50
CA ASN A 72 15.93 33.00 -19.43
C ASN A 72 16.88 34.21 -19.59
N LYS A 73 18.19 33.98 -19.62
CA LYS A 73 19.19 35.03 -19.90
C LYS A 73 19.72 34.98 -21.32
#